data_AF-A0A9E4SW47-F1
#
_entry.id   AF-A0A9E4SW47-F1
#
_cell.length_a   1.000
_cell.length_b   1.000
_cell.length_c   1.000
_cell.angle_alpha   90.00
_cell.angle_beta   90.00
_cell.angle_gamma   90.00
#
_symmetry.space_group_name_H-M   'P 1'
#
loop_
_entity.id
_entity.type
_entity.pdbx_description
1 polymer ?
#
loop_
_entity_poly.entity_id
_entity_poly.type
_entity_poly.pdbx_seq_one_letter_code
_entity_poly.pdbx_strand_id
1 'polypeptide(L)'
;PLLRVNGDLTPISWDDAFDIMSRVSRHVLDDYGEAAWGMKTYSYQYFENTYAISKLAFGSIGTPAYSPHDKPGPGSDTAGIDDAGLITFNASYDDWGQADVIFISGTDPFETKTVLFTEWMMSGNRDKKLIFTLPRRSTGVAWAEKNGGVFLQLIPGTDTVLHLAIIRLILENGWEDTEFIEKWIANSWEIDAGMGRGTRNTPWQLRTTWDRLGTDFAGYRDWIMQQEVSHLSKASEITGVPESTIREAARMLTAPIDGRRPKTSFALEKGNYWSNNYLNTTSYAALALICGAGNRPGQVRRALEATSAAGSAVRHTPGTSRPTNFRADAGRR
;
A
#
# COMPACT_ATOMS: atom_id res chain seq x y z
N PRO A 1 5.37 -13.66 -34.67
CA PRO A 1 5.16 -12.20 -34.46
C PRO A 1 4.20 -11.66 -35.51
N LEU A 2 3.43 -10.60 -35.21
CA LEU A 2 2.49 -9.98 -36.16
C LEU A 2 2.86 -8.50 -36.32
N LEU A 3 2.94 -8.03 -37.56
CA LEU A 3 3.13 -6.61 -37.90
C LEU A 3 1.86 -6.07 -38.54
N ARG A 4 1.45 -4.85 -38.18
CA ARG A 4 0.31 -4.19 -38.82
C ARG A 4 0.76 -3.55 -40.14
N VAL A 5 0.22 -4.03 -41.26
CA VAL A 5 0.50 -3.52 -42.61
C VAL A 5 -0.84 -3.17 -43.25
N ASN A 6 -1.02 -1.92 -43.67
CA ASN A 6 -2.28 -1.42 -44.27
C ASN A 6 -3.53 -1.70 -43.43
N GLY A 7 -3.40 -1.73 -42.10
CA GLY A 7 -4.49 -2.00 -41.17
C GLY A 7 -4.59 -3.47 -40.73
N ASP A 8 -4.00 -4.41 -41.47
CA ASP A 8 -4.11 -5.85 -41.21
C ASP A 8 -2.90 -6.42 -40.47
N LEU A 9 -3.13 -7.36 -39.56
CA LEU A 9 -2.06 -8.07 -38.86
C LEU A 9 -1.47 -9.18 -39.74
N THR A 10 -0.23 -9.01 -40.16
CA THR A 10 0.48 -9.93 -41.06
C THR A 10 1.59 -10.68 -40.31
N PRO A 11 1.72 -12.00 -40.46
CA PRO A 11 2.81 -12.78 -39.88
C PRO A 11 4.18 -12.36 -40.44
N ILE A 12 5.18 -12.29 -39.55
CA ILE A 12 6.58 -12.02 -39.91
C ILE A 12 7.51 -12.97 -39.14
N SER A 13 8.78 -13.06 -39.57
CA SER A 13 9.80 -13.80 -38.84
C SER A 13 10.18 -13.09 -37.52
N TRP A 14 10.88 -13.80 -36.64
CA TRP A 14 11.43 -13.19 -35.43
C TRP A 14 12.57 -12.21 -35.73
N ASP A 15 13.41 -12.52 -36.72
CA ASP A 15 14.51 -11.65 -37.15
C ASP A 15 13.98 -10.31 -37.66
N ASP A 16 12.93 -10.34 -38.48
CA ASP A 16 12.26 -9.11 -38.96
C ASP A 16 11.67 -8.30 -37.80
N ALA A 17 11.04 -8.98 -36.83
CA ALA A 17 10.45 -8.32 -35.68
C ALA A 17 11.50 -7.60 -34.83
N PHE A 18 12.66 -8.22 -34.61
CA PHE A 18 13.76 -7.62 -33.88
C PHE A 18 14.43 -6.48 -34.66
N ASP A 19 14.67 -6.64 -35.96
CA ASP A 19 15.28 -5.58 -36.77
C ASP A 19 14.38 -4.34 -36.81
N ILE A 20 13.08 -4.53 -37.08
CA ILE A 20 12.08 -3.44 -37.09
C ILE A 20 12.06 -2.74 -35.72
N MET A 21 11.90 -3.48 -34.62
CA MET A 21 11.83 -2.88 -33.28
C MET A 21 13.13 -2.11 -32.93
N SER A 22 14.29 -2.65 -33.29
CA SER A 22 15.58 -2.01 -33.03
C SER A 22 15.78 -0.74 -33.84
N ARG A 23 15.38 -0.71 -35.12
CA ARG A 23 15.49 0.46 -35.99
C ARG A 23 14.52 1.56 -35.58
N VAL A 24 13.26 1.22 -35.30
CA VAL A 24 12.28 2.18 -34.78
C VAL A 24 12.73 2.74 -33.45
N SER A 25 13.23 1.89 -32.54
CA SER A 25 13.75 2.38 -31.25
C SER A 25 14.92 3.33 -31.43
N ARG A 26 15.90 3.02 -32.29
CA ARG A 26 17.03 3.91 -32.58
C ARG A 26 16.58 5.24 -33.18
N HIS A 27 15.71 5.22 -34.19
CA HIS A 27 15.15 6.44 -34.76
C HIS A 27 14.49 7.32 -33.68
N VAL A 28 13.69 6.72 -32.78
CA VAL A 28 13.06 7.46 -31.69
C VAL A 28 14.10 8.08 -30.75
N LEU A 29 15.15 7.34 -30.40
CA LEU A 29 16.21 7.81 -29.51
C LEU A 29 17.06 8.90 -30.16
N ASP A 30 17.43 8.74 -31.43
CA ASP A 30 18.29 9.67 -32.17
C ASP A 30 17.58 11.01 -32.41
N ASP A 31 16.28 10.99 -32.72
CA ASP A 31 15.53 12.19 -33.10
C ASP A 31 14.73 12.83 -31.95
N TYR A 32 14.35 12.07 -30.93
CA TYR A 32 13.46 12.53 -29.85
C TYR A 32 13.99 12.25 -28.42
N GLY A 33 15.11 11.54 -28.27
CA GLY A 33 15.73 11.25 -26.99
C GLY A 33 15.06 10.16 -26.15
N GLU A 34 15.67 9.85 -25.01
CA GLU A 34 15.32 8.71 -24.15
C GLU A 34 13.90 8.83 -23.56
N ALA A 35 13.43 10.05 -23.31
CA ALA A 35 12.09 10.31 -22.77
C ALA A 35 10.96 9.96 -23.75
N ALA A 36 11.25 9.89 -25.06
CA ALA A 36 10.28 9.52 -26.08
C ALA A 36 10.12 8.00 -26.26
N TRP A 37 11.04 7.20 -25.70
CA TRP A 37 10.96 5.74 -25.73
C TRP A 37 10.37 5.22 -24.43
N GLY A 38 9.27 4.46 -24.51
CA GLY A 38 8.54 3.98 -23.33
C GLY A 38 8.56 2.45 -23.17
N MET A 39 8.55 1.97 -21.92
CA MET A 39 8.43 0.55 -21.60
C MET A 39 7.29 0.29 -20.62
N LYS A 40 6.33 -0.56 -21.03
CA LYS A 40 5.27 -1.11 -20.16
C LYS A 40 5.64 -2.55 -19.80
N THR A 41 5.94 -2.80 -18.53
CA THR A 41 6.26 -4.14 -18.02
C THR A 41 5.06 -4.81 -17.35
N TYR A 42 5.16 -6.13 -17.13
CA TYR A 42 4.09 -6.95 -16.55
C TYR A 42 4.59 -7.75 -15.34
N SER A 43 3.72 -8.03 -14.37
CA SER A 43 4.05 -8.80 -13.15
C SER A 43 3.60 -10.27 -13.19
N TYR A 44 3.28 -10.80 -14.37
CA TYR A 44 2.78 -12.17 -14.57
C TYR A 44 3.84 -13.14 -15.10
N GLN A 45 5.09 -12.70 -15.14
CA GLN A 45 6.23 -13.50 -15.59
C GLN A 45 7.17 -13.81 -14.42
N TYR A 46 8.18 -14.64 -14.69
CA TYR A 46 9.26 -14.87 -13.74
C TYR A 46 10.00 -13.56 -13.41
N PHE A 47 10.56 -13.52 -12.20
CA PHE A 47 11.30 -12.36 -11.69
C PHE A 47 12.47 -11.97 -12.62
N GLU A 48 13.12 -12.95 -13.23
CA GLU A 48 14.24 -12.76 -14.15
C GLU A 48 13.83 -11.95 -15.38
N ASN A 49 12.61 -12.15 -15.88
CA ASN A 49 12.11 -11.42 -17.06
C ASN A 49 11.85 -9.95 -16.72
N THR A 50 11.21 -9.68 -15.59
CA THR A 50 10.94 -8.31 -15.14
C THR A 50 12.24 -7.59 -14.78
N TYR A 51 13.21 -8.31 -14.21
CA TYR A 51 14.55 -7.81 -13.95
C TYR A 51 15.28 -7.44 -15.25
N ALA A 52 15.28 -8.32 -16.25
CA ALA A 52 15.92 -8.06 -17.54
C ALA A 52 15.31 -6.84 -18.25
N ILE A 53 13.98 -6.71 -18.26
CA ILE A 53 13.27 -5.54 -18.83
C ILE A 53 13.67 -4.26 -18.08
N SER A 54 13.80 -4.31 -16.75
CA SER A 54 14.22 -3.15 -15.96
C SER A 54 15.65 -2.71 -16.28
N LYS A 55 16.55 -3.67 -16.55
CA LYS A 55 17.94 -3.40 -16.94
C LYS A 55 18.02 -2.77 -18.33
N LEU A 56 17.20 -3.25 -19.28
CA LEU A 56 17.08 -2.62 -20.59
C LEU A 56 16.59 -1.17 -20.45
N ALA A 57 15.48 -0.95 -19.75
CA ALA A 57 14.85 0.37 -19.64
C ALA A 57 15.73 1.39 -18.89
N PHE A 58 16.18 1.06 -17.67
CA PHE A 58 16.92 2.00 -16.83
C PHE A 58 18.43 2.01 -17.05
N GLY A 59 18.99 0.88 -17.53
CA GLY A 59 20.43 0.73 -17.70
C GLY A 59 20.90 1.02 -19.11
N SER A 60 20.30 0.37 -20.11
CA SER A 60 20.76 0.48 -21.51
C SER A 60 20.13 1.66 -22.25
N ILE A 61 18.82 1.87 -22.10
CA ILE A 61 18.12 2.98 -22.73
C ILE A 61 18.18 4.24 -21.88
N GLY A 62 18.08 4.11 -20.55
CA GLY A 62 18.04 5.27 -19.65
C GLY A 62 16.71 6.03 -19.68
N THR A 63 15.62 5.39 -20.11
CA THR A 63 14.32 6.07 -20.23
C THR A 63 13.69 6.36 -18.86
N PRO A 64 13.14 7.57 -18.65
CA PRO A 64 12.24 7.84 -17.52
C PRO A 64 10.82 7.30 -17.74
N ALA A 65 10.43 6.98 -18.98
CA ALA A 65 9.09 6.54 -19.35
C ALA A 65 8.93 5.02 -19.13
N TYR A 66 8.94 4.61 -17.87
CA TYR A 66 8.76 3.22 -17.46
C TYR A 66 7.47 3.04 -16.66
N SER A 67 6.65 2.05 -17.01
CA SER A 67 5.38 1.79 -16.34
C SER A 67 5.28 0.29 -16.02
N PRO A 68 5.13 -0.12 -14.74
CA PRO A 68 4.72 -1.48 -14.41
C PRO A 68 3.23 -1.67 -14.66
N HIS A 69 2.77 -2.93 -14.63
CA HIS A 69 1.44 -3.32 -15.13
C HIS A 69 0.28 -2.45 -14.61
N ASP A 70 0.34 -2.10 -13.34
CA ASP A 70 -0.74 -1.53 -12.54
C ASP A 70 -0.68 -0.01 -12.35
N LYS A 71 0.40 0.65 -12.77
CA LYS A 71 0.58 2.10 -12.55
C LYS A 71 1.37 2.78 -13.66
N PRO A 72 1.19 4.10 -13.86
CA PRO A 72 1.85 4.83 -14.94
C PRO A 72 3.36 5.04 -14.75
N GLY A 73 3.92 4.77 -13.56
CA GLY A 73 5.33 5.03 -13.25
C GLY A 73 5.90 4.10 -12.16
N PRO A 74 7.23 4.08 -11.95
CA PRO A 74 7.85 3.31 -10.88
C PRO A 74 7.78 4.10 -9.57
N GLY A 75 6.65 4.01 -8.86
CA GLY A 75 6.43 4.63 -7.55
C GLY A 75 5.81 3.66 -6.56
N SER A 76 5.70 4.06 -5.29
CA SER A 76 4.96 3.28 -4.28
C SER A 76 3.46 3.34 -4.53
N ASP A 77 2.78 2.20 -4.38
CA ASP A 77 1.30 2.14 -4.42
C ASP A 77 0.67 2.57 -3.10
N THR A 78 1.47 2.64 -2.03
CA THR A 78 1.00 2.94 -0.68
C THR A 78 1.94 3.92 0.00
N ALA A 79 2.10 5.10 -0.59
CA ALA A 79 3.09 6.08 -0.14
C ALA A 79 2.92 6.47 1.35
N GLY A 80 1.69 6.52 1.87
CA GLY A 80 1.45 6.80 3.29
C GLY A 80 1.88 5.68 4.24
N ILE A 81 1.87 4.42 3.79
CA ILE A 81 2.43 3.28 4.55
C ILE A 81 3.96 3.36 4.54
N ASP A 82 4.56 3.67 3.39
CA ASP A 82 6.02 3.79 3.27
C ASP A 82 6.58 4.95 4.09
N ASP A 83 5.90 6.10 4.07
CA ASP A 83 6.27 7.28 4.86
C ASP A 83 6.15 7.03 6.37
N ALA A 84 5.22 6.16 6.79
CA ALA A 84 5.14 5.66 8.17
C ALA A 84 6.28 4.67 8.52
N GLY A 85 7.21 4.41 7.61
CA GLY A 85 8.37 3.53 7.82
C GLY A 85 8.06 2.05 7.63
N LEU A 86 6.88 1.71 7.13
CA LEU A 86 6.34 0.36 7.13
C LEU A 86 6.61 -0.33 5.79
N ILE A 87 6.50 -1.67 5.79
CA ILE A 87 6.57 -2.46 4.56
C ILE A 87 5.13 -2.84 4.20
N THR A 88 4.73 -2.60 2.95
CA THR A 88 3.37 -2.84 2.45
C THR A 88 2.97 -4.33 2.44
N PHE A 89 3.94 -5.23 2.23
CA PHE A 89 3.76 -6.67 2.09
C PHE A 89 4.50 -7.45 3.19
N ASN A 90 4.04 -7.30 4.43
CA ASN A 90 4.70 -7.81 5.64
C ASN A 90 3.99 -9.03 6.28
N ALA A 91 2.74 -9.33 5.91
CA ALA A 91 1.97 -10.41 6.52
C ALA A 91 2.12 -11.76 5.81
N SER A 92 2.30 -12.83 6.58
CA SER A 92 2.18 -14.22 6.12
C SER A 92 0.72 -14.65 6.01
N TYR A 93 0.47 -15.86 5.49
CA TYR A 93 -0.89 -16.42 5.50
C TYR A 93 -1.36 -16.82 6.91
N ASP A 94 -0.46 -17.36 7.74
CA ASP A 94 -0.73 -17.76 9.12
C ASP A 94 -1.23 -16.60 10.00
N ASP A 95 -0.73 -15.39 9.76
CA ASP A 95 -1.15 -14.20 10.51
C ASP A 95 -2.65 -13.94 10.37
N TRP A 96 -3.22 -14.12 9.18
CA TRP A 96 -4.66 -13.95 8.97
C TRP A 96 -5.46 -15.01 9.71
N GLY A 97 -4.93 -16.24 9.80
CA GLY A 97 -5.51 -17.32 10.61
C GLY A 97 -5.57 -16.97 12.09
N GLN A 98 -4.54 -16.31 12.61
CA GLN A 98 -4.37 -15.98 14.03
C GLN A 98 -5.07 -14.69 14.50
N ALA A 99 -5.58 -13.86 13.59
CA ALA A 99 -6.30 -12.63 13.94
C ALA A 99 -7.63 -12.94 14.66
N ASP A 100 -8.02 -12.10 15.61
CA ASP A 100 -9.35 -12.11 16.23
C ASP A 100 -10.30 -11.21 15.43
N VAL A 101 -9.78 -10.11 14.86
CA VAL A 101 -10.53 -9.19 14.01
C VAL A 101 -9.71 -8.83 12.78
N ILE A 102 -10.34 -8.75 11.61
CA ILE A 102 -9.71 -8.25 10.40
C ILE A 102 -10.49 -7.05 9.87
N PHE A 103 -9.84 -5.91 9.80
CA PHE A 103 -10.33 -4.72 9.10
C PHE A 103 -9.93 -4.78 7.63
N ILE A 104 -10.88 -4.73 6.72
CA ILE A 104 -10.68 -4.90 5.28
C ILE A 104 -11.14 -3.63 4.57
N SER A 105 -10.23 -2.95 3.89
CA SER A 105 -10.50 -1.67 3.24
C SER A 105 -10.29 -1.69 1.72
N GLY A 106 -11.34 -1.32 0.97
CA GLY A 106 -11.25 -1.17 -0.48
C GLY A 106 -11.05 -2.49 -1.24
N THR A 107 -11.41 -3.63 -0.64
CA THR A 107 -11.34 -4.95 -1.27
C THR A 107 -12.34 -5.94 -0.71
N ASP A 108 -12.74 -6.90 -1.55
CA ASP A 108 -13.34 -8.13 -1.09
C ASP A 108 -12.39 -9.31 -1.36
N PRO A 109 -11.71 -9.86 -0.33
CA PRO A 109 -10.83 -11.00 -0.51
C PRO A 109 -11.59 -12.28 -0.83
N PHE A 110 -12.89 -12.38 -0.54
CA PHE A 110 -13.69 -13.52 -0.99
C PHE A 110 -13.73 -13.59 -2.52
N GLU A 111 -13.96 -12.44 -3.17
CA GLU A 111 -14.05 -12.33 -4.63
C GLU A 111 -12.67 -12.23 -5.32
N THR A 112 -11.65 -11.71 -4.63
CA THR A 112 -10.37 -11.36 -5.27
C THR A 112 -9.13 -12.09 -4.73
N LYS A 113 -9.23 -12.77 -3.58
CA LYS A 113 -8.16 -13.57 -2.94
C LYS A 113 -8.76 -14.81 -2.27
N THR A 114 -9.56 -15.57 -3.01
CA THR A 114 -10.44 -16.61 -2.45
C THR A 114 -9.70 -17.61 -1.56
N VAL A 115 -8.50 -18.07 -1.95
CA VAL A 115 -7.69 -19.00 -1.13
C VAL A 115 -7.27 -18.39 0.22
N LEU A 116 -6.88 -17.11 0.23
CA LEU A 116 -6.57 -16.40 1.48
C LEU A 116 -7.82 -16.33 2.38
N PHE A 117 -8.97 -16.04 1.78
CA PHE A 117 -10.20 -15.90 2.52
C PHE A 117 -10.69 -17.25 3.08
N THR A 118 -10.80 -18.29 2.24
CA THR A 118 -11.35 -19.59 2.64
C THR A 118 -10.40 -20.36 3.57
N GLU A 119 -9.11 -20.38 3.27
CA GLU A 119 -8.15 -21.22 3.99
C GLU A 119 -7.55 -20.56 5.23
N TRP A 120 -7.71 -19.24 5.42
CA TRP A 120 -7.10 -18.53 6.55
C TRP A 120 -8.05 -17.59 7.27
N MET A 121 -8.80 -16.75 6.55
CA MET A 121 -9.73 -15.81 7.19
C MET A 121 -10.97 -16.53 7.75
N MET A 122 -11.47 -17.57 7.07
CA MET A 122 -12.65 -18.34 7.50
C MET A 122 -12.31 -19.50 8.44
N SER A 123 -11.22 -20.22 8.18
CA SER A 123 -10.92 -21.52 8.81
C SER A 123 -10.11 -21.43 10.11
N GLY A 124 -9.40 -20.31 10.33
CA GLY A 124 -8.49 -20.11 11.46
C GLY A 124 -9.22 -19.96 12.80
N ASN A 125 -9.12 -18.80 13.44
CA ASN A 125 -9.98 -18.47 14.58
C ASN A 125 -11.46 -18.46 14.13
N ARG A 126 -12.28 -19.40 14.64
CA ARG A 126 -13.70 -19.55 14.27
C ARG A 126 -14.59 -18.41 14.77
N ASP A 127 -14.16 -17.71 15.82
CA ASP A 127 -14.90 -16.58 16.38
C ASP A 127 -14.51 -15.25 15.75
N LYS A 128 -13.59 -15.28 14.77
CA LYS A 128 -13.02 -14.11 14.11
C LYS A 128 -14.10 -13.23 13.49
N LYS A 129 -13.97 -11.92 13.68
CA LYS A 129 -14.87 -10.92 13.08
C LYS A 129 -14.19 -10.19 11.94
N LEU A 130 -14.93 -9.97 10.85
CA LEU A 130 -14.45 -9.20 9.72
C LEU A 130 -15.21 -7.88 9.64
N ILE A 131 -14.48 -6.79 9.45
CA ILE A 131 -15.03 -5.46 9.20
C ILE A 131 -14.69 -5.10 7.77
N PHE A 132 -15.70 -4.84 6.94
CA PHE A 132 -15.51 -4.46 5.54
C PHE A 132 -15.82 -2.99 5.34
N THR A 133 -14.91 -2.24 4.71
CA THR A 133 -15.14 -0.87 4.24
C THR A 133 -15.18 -0.85 2.72
N LEU A 134 -16.39 -0.90 2.17
CA LEU A 134 -16.64 -0.97 0.72
C LEU A 134 -17.86 -0.11 0.35
N PRO A 135 -17.89 0.48 -0.85
CA PRO A 135 -19.07 1.26 -1.29
C PRO A 135 -20.26 0.38 -1.68
N ARG A 136 -20.04 -0.91 -1.92
CA ARG A 136 -21.06 -1.89 -2.30
C ARG A 136 -21.06 -3.09 -1.36
N ARG A 137 -22.22 -3.69 -1.17
CA ARG A 137 -22.35 -5.00 -0.55
C ARG A 137 -21.84 -6.07 -1.53
N SER A 138 -21.03 -6.98 -1.03
CA SER A 138 -20.40 -8.06 -1.80
C SER A 138 -20.59 -9.40 -1.09
N THR A 139 -20.10 -10.49 -1.69
CA THR A 139 -20.30 -11.83 -1.12
C THR A 139 -19.56 -12.01 0.21
N GLY A 140 -18.33 -11.48 0.31
CA GLY A 140 -17.56 -11.50 1.56
C GLY A 140 -18.21 -10.67 2.67
N VAL A 141 -18.84 -9.54 2.32
CA VAL A 141 -19.61 -8.72 3.26
C VAL A 141 -20.80 -9.50 3.84
N ALA A 142 -21.57 -10.17 3.00
CA ALA A 142 -22.71 -10.98 3.45
C ALA A 142 -22.26 -12.12 4.38
N TRP A 143 -21.11 -12.73 4.12
CA TRP A 143 -20.50 -13.70 5.02
C TRP A 143 -20.10 -13.06 6.36
N ALA A 144 -19.46 -11.89 6.33
CA ALA A 144 -19.04 -11.20 7.55
C ALA A 144 -20.22 -10.87 8.46
N GLU A 145 -21.27 -10.26 7.94
CA GLU A 145 -22.47 -9.89 8.70
C GLU A 145 -23.15 -11.12 9.33
N LYS A 146 -23.24 -12.24 8.59
CA LYS A 146 -23.78 -13.50 9.11
C LYS A 146 -22.97 -14.05 10.29
N ASN A 147 -21.67 -13.76 10.35
CA ASN A 147 -20.77 -14.21 11.41
C ASN A 147 -20.50 -13.12 12.47
N GLY A 148 -21.32 -12.06 12.51
CA GLY A 148 -21.21 -10.99 13.51
C GLY A 148 -20.10 -9.98 13.24
N GLY A 149 -19.68 -9.87 11.97
CA GLY A 149 -18.83 -8.79 11.47
C GLY A 149 -19.64 -7.54 11.11
N VAL A 150 -18.93 -6.49 10.69
CA VAL A 150 -19.53 -5.16 10.43
C VAL A 150 -19.29 -4.75 8.98
N PHE A 151 -20.31 -4.18 8.36
CA PHE A 151 -20.20 -3.55 7.04
C PHE A 151 -20.26 -2.02 7.15
N LEU A 152 -19.17 -1.36 6.80
CA LEU A 152 -19.06 0.09 6.71
C LEU A 152 -19.25 0.50 5.25
N GLN A 153 -20.51 0.73 4.86
CA GLN A 153 -20.86 1.17 3.51
C GLN A 153 -20.58 2.66 3.33
N LEU A 154 -19.32 2.99 3.02
CA LEU A 154 -18.90 4.38 2.82
C LEU A 154 -19.15 4.90 1.40
N ILE A 155 -19.28 6.21 1.29
CA ILE A 155 -19.20 6.95 0.03
C ILE A 155 -17.76 6.85 -0.52
N PRO A 156 -17.56 6.53 -1.81
CA PRO A 156 -16.22 6.44 -2.39
C PRO A 156 -15.38 7.71 -2.15
N GLY A 157 -14.16 7.55 -1.64
CA GLY A 157 -13.22 8.65 -1.41
C GLY A 157 -13.27 9.26 -0.01
N THR A 158 -14.16 8.78 0.88
CA THR A 158 -14.28 9.28 2.26
C THR A 158 -13.57 8.38 3.29
N ASP A 159 -12.74 7.43 2.85
CA ASP A 159 -12.06 6.45 3.69
C ASP A 159 -11.21 7.13 4.79
N THR A 160 -10.47 8.19 4.42
CA THR A 160 -9.65 8.95 5.38
C THR A 160 -10.50 9.48 6.56
N VAL A 161 -11.69 10.02 6.28
CA VAL A 161 -12.58 10.55 7.31
C VAL A 161 -13.09 9.42 8.22
N LEU A 162 -13.46 8.28 7.63
CA LEU A 162 -13.87 7.10 8.38
C LEU A 162 -12.75 6.59 9.30
N HIS A 163 -11.52 6.48 8.79
CA HIS A 163 -10.36 6.06 9.58
C HIS A 163 -10.10 7.03 10.75
N LEU A 164 -10.09 8.34 10.49
CA LEU A 164 -9.85 9.35 11.54
C LEU A 164 -10.94 9.32 12.63
N ALA A 165 -12.20 9.10 12.26
CA ALA A 165 -13.29 8.98 13.22
C ALA A 165 -13.17 7.73 14.10
N ILE A 166 -12.80 6.60 13.52
CA ILE A 166 -12.52 5.37 14.26
C ILE A 166 -11.33 5.59 15.20
N ILE A 167 -10.24 6.20 14.73
CA ILE A 167 -9.08 6.52 15.56
C ILE A 167 -9.48 7.40 16.75
N ARG A 168 -10.22 8.48 16.49
CA ARG A 168 -10.68 9.40 17.54
C ARG A 168 -11.47 8.65 18.61
N LEU A 169 -12.43 7.80 18.22
CA LEU A 169 -13.20 6.98 19.16
C LEU A 169 -12.31 6.06 19.99
N ILE A 170 -11.31 5.42 19.36
CA ILE A 170 -10.36 4.56 20.08
C ILE A 170 -9.62 5.38 21.15
N LEU A 171 -9.12 6.56 20.80
CA LEU A 171 -8.36 7.44 21.71
C LEU A 171 -9.22 8.08 22.81
N GLU A 172 -10.48 8.44 22.51
CA GLU A 172 -11.43 8.97 23.51
C GLU A 172 -11.78 7.93 24.57
N ASN A 173 -11.78 6.64 24.21
CA ASN A 173 -12.10 5.55 25.13
C ASN A 173 -10.86 4.91 25.78
N GLY A 174 -9.65 5.37 25.47
CA GLY A 174 -8.42 4.75 25.98
C GLY A 174 -8.19 3.34 25.45
N TRP A 175 -8.71 3.03 24.26
CA TRP A 175 -8.59 1.72 23.63
C TRP A 175 -7.38 1.61 22.70
N GLU A 176 -6.43 2.55 22.71
CA GLU A 176 -5.17 2.45 21.96
C GLU A 176 -4.20 1.45 22.56
N ASP A 177 -3.34 0.82 21.76
CA ASP A 177 -2.31 -0.10 22.27
C ASP A 177 -1.12 0.69 22.82
N THR A 178 -1.24 1.14 24.07
CA THR A 178 -0.27 2.00 24.74
C THR A 178 1.12 1.37 24.79
N GLU A 179 1.23 0.07 25.11
CA GLU A 179 2.52 -0.63 25.17
C GLU A 179 3.20 -0.65 23.80
N PHE A 180 2.43 -0.91 22.73
CA PHE A 180 2.96 -0.84 21.37
C PHE A 180 3.41 0.58 21.01
N ILE A 181 2.61 1.59 21.36
CA ILE A 181 2.89 2.99 21.04
C ILE A 181 4.18 3.46 21.72
N GLU A 182 4.29 3.26 23.03
CA GLU A 182 5.44 3.69 23.83
C GLU A 182 6.75 3.06 23.36
N LYS A 183 6.69 1.83 22.85
CA LYS A 183 7.87 1.06 22.47
C LYS A 183 8.32 1.25 21.02
N TRP A 184 7.38 1.49 20.10
CA TRP A 184 7.65 1.40 18.66
C TRP A 184 7.26 2.63 17.84
N ILE A 185 6.54 3.58 18.41
CA ILE A 185 6.23 4.85 17.74
C ILE A 185 7.28 5.88 18.13
N ALA A 186 7.73 6.65 17.14
CA ALA A 186 8.76 7.64 17.35
C ALA A 186 8.35 8.67 18.42
N ASN A 187 9.21 8.89 19.39
CA ASN A 187 9.05 9.96 20.37
C ASN A 187 9.63 11.29 19.85
N SER A 188 9.37 12.40 20.55
CA SER A 188 9.82 13.73 20.13
C SER A 188 11.32 13.82 19.93
N TRP A 189 12.12 13.18 20.78
CA TRP A 189 13.57 13.18 20.63
C TRP A 189 14.02 12.44 19.38
N GLU A 190 13.42 11.29 19.05
CA GLU A 190 13.74 10.54 17.84
C GLU A 190 13.37 11.33 16.58
N ILE A 191 12.23 12.02 16.60
CA ILE A 191 11.78 12.91 15.52
C ILE A 191 12.80 14.05 15.35
N ASP A 192 13.15 14.76 16.43
CA ASP A 192 14.10 15.88 16.42
C ASP A 192 15.51 15.47 15.99
N ALA A 193 15.94 14.27 16.39
CA ALA A 193 17.19 13.66 15.98
C ALA A 193 17.22 13.24 14.49
N GLY A 194 16.09 13.36 13.78
CA GLY A 194 15.96 12.96 12.38
C GLY A 194 15.94 11.45 12.19
N MET A 195 15.54 10.68 13.20
CA MET A 195 15.37 9.23 13.11
C MET A 195 14.10 8.93 12.30
N GLY A 196 14.25 8.65 11.01
CA GLY A 196 13.14 8.37 10.09
C GLY A 196 13.62 7.90 8.71
N ARG A 197 12.69 7.47 7.84
CA ARG A 197 13.03 7.14 6.45
C ARG A 197 13.28 8.41 5.64
N GLY A 198 14.55 8.66 5.33
CA GLY A 198 15.01 9.64 4.35
C GLY A 198 16.52 9.48 4.17
N THR A 199 17.04 9.57 2.95
CA THR A 199 18.50 9.63 2.80
C THR A 199 18.99 10.89 3.50
N ARG A 200 19.99 10.75 4.40
CA ARG A 200 20.60 11.84 5.19
C ARG A 200 21.10 13.05 4.36
N ASN A 201 21.04 12.94 3.02
CA ASN A 201 21.64 13.86 2.05
C ASN A 201 20.63 14.52 1.09
N THR A 202 19.31 14.38 1.29
CA THR A 202 18.28 15.02 0.44
C THR A 202 17.31 15.87 1.27
N PRO A 203 17.43 17.21 1.27
CA PRO A 203 16.67 18.11 2.14
C PRO A 203 15.14 18.01 2.04
N TRP A 204 14.60 17.57 0.90
CA TRP A 204 13.14 17.46 0.71
C TRP A 204 12.54 16.13 1.21
N GLN A 205 13.37 15.12 1.50
CA GLN A 205 12.93 13.84 2.09
C GLN A 205 13.01 13.85 3.62
N LEU A 206 13.66 14.87 4.20
CA LEU A 206 13.68 15.09 5.63
C LEU A 206 12.35 15.73 6.05
N ARG A 207 11.31 14.91 6.21
CA ARG A 207 10.05 15.42 6.76
C ARG A 207 10.24 15.79 8.24
N THR A 208 10.96 14.97 9.00
CA THR A 208 10.99 15.07 10.47
C THR A 208 12.10 15.91 11.09
N THR A 209 13.06 16.46 10.34
CA THR A 209 14.14 17.24 10.99
C THR A 209 13.74 18.68 11.29
N TRP A 210 14.02 19.10 12.53
CA TRP A 210 14.09 20.50 12.99
C TRP A 210 12.75 21.24 12.86
N ASP A 211 11.72 20.75 13.53
CA ASP A 211 10.41 21.39 13.69
C ASP A 211 9.64 21.69 12.39
N ARG A 212 10.02 21.10 11.24
CA ARG A 212 9.34 21.40 9.96
C ARG A 212 8.10 20.54 9.70
N LEU A 213 8.17 19.21 9.84
CA LEU A 213 7.03 18.31 9.59
C LEU A 213 7.11 17.04 10.47
N GLY A 214 6.59 17.08 11.69
CA GLY A 214 6.51 15.89 12.55
C GLY A 214 6.00 16.21 13.96
N THR A 215 5.35 15.25 14.61
CA THR A 215 4.93 15.34 16.01
C THR A 215 4.91 13.95 16.63
N ASP A 216 5.08 13.88 17.93
CA ASP A 216 5.00 12.62 18.68
C ASP A 216 3.54 12.15 18.81
N PHE A 217 3.33 11.04 19.50
CA PHE A 217 1.97 10.53 19.70
C PHE A 217 1.07 11.50 20.48
N ALA A 218 1.62 12.24 21.45
CA ALA A 218 0.87 13.22 22.22
C ALA A 218 0.36 14.37 21.31
N GLY A 219 1.23 14.93 20.48
CA GLY A 219 0.81 15.96 19.53
C GLY A 219 -0.09 15.43 18.42
N TYR A 220 0.06 14.16 18.00
CA TYR A 220 -0.92 13.53 17.10
C TYR A 220 -2.31 13.41 17.76
N ARG A 221 -2.36 13.03 19.04
CA ARG A 221 -3.60 12.97 19.83
C ARG A 221 -4.25 14.35 19.90
N ASP A 222 -3.48 15.39 20.20
CA ASP A 222 -4.02 16.76 20.24
C ASP A 222 -4.53 17.20 18.87
N TRP A 223 -3.78 16.91 17.80
CA TRP A 223 -4.17 17.24 16.43
C TRP A 223 -5.48 16.57 16.03
N ILE A 224 -5.64 15.25 16.25
CA ILE A 224 -6.83 14.52 15.82
C ILE A 224 -8.08 14.95 16.59
N MET A 225 -7.94 15.31 17.87
CA MET A 225 -9.05 15.80 18.70
C MET A 225 -9.58 17.16 18.24
N GLN A 226 -8.74 17.96 17.57
CA GLN A 226 -9.11 19.26 17.00
C GLN A 226 -9.71 19.14 15.59
N GLN A 227 -9.58 17.99 14.92
CA GLN A 227 -10.10 17.83 13.55
C GLN A 227 -11.62 17.70 13.58
N GLU A 228 -12.33 18.67 12.98
CA GLU A 228 -13.79 18.64 12.87
C GLU A 228 -14.29 17.35 12.20
N VAL A 229 -13.60 16.93 11.14
CA VAL A 229 -13.95 15.73 10.35
C VAL A 229 -13.78 14.42 11.12
N SER A 230 -13.03 14.40 12.23
CA SER A 230 -12.88 13.19 13.05
C SER A 230 -14.02 13.02 14.05
N HIS A 231 -14.84 14.05 14.29
CA HIS A 231 -16.02 13.92 15.13
C HIS A 231 -17.03 12.97 14.51
N LEU A 232 -17.61 12.10 15.33
CA LEU A 232 -18.44 11.00 14.85
C LEU A 232 -19.63 11.45 14.00
N SER A 233 -20.36 12.48 14.42
CA SER A 233 -21.52 13.00 13.68
C SER A 233 -21.10 13.55 12.31
N LYS A 234 -20.00 14.30 12.26
CA LYS A 234 -19.46 14.86 11.02
C LYS A 234 -18.92 13.78 10.10
N ALA A 235 -18.25 12.79 10.65
CA ALA A 235 -17.76 11.64 9.89
C ALA A 235 -18.90 10.81 9.33
N SER A 236 -19.98 10.61 10.09
CA SER A 236 -21.18 9.90 9.63
C SER A 236 -21.85 10.64 8.47
N GLU A 237 -22.00 11.96 8.58
CA GLU A 237 -22.50 12.83 7.51
C GLU A 237 -21.66 12.69 6.22
N ILE A 238 -20.34 12.82 6.32
CA ILE A 238 -19.44 12.81 5.15
C ILE A 238 -19.37 11.41 4.52
N THR A 239 -19.24 10.38 5.35
CA THR A 239 -19.00 9.01 4.87
C THR A 239 -20.27 8.29 4.46
N GLY A 240 -21.44 8.75 4.91
CA GLY A 240 -22.71 8.04 4.77
C GLY A 240 -22.84 6.81 5.69
N VAL A 241 -21.83 6.50 6.50
CA VAL A 241 -21.86 5.37 7.44
C VAL A 241 -22.54 5.79 8.73
N PRO A 242 -23.54 5.05 9.25
CA PRO A 242 -24.22 5.41 10.49
C PRO A 242 -23.27 5.48 11.70
N GLU A 243 -23.49 6.46 12.58
CA GLU A 243 -22.70 6.63 13.81
C GLU A 243 -22.60 5.35 14.65
N SER A 244 -23.71 4.61 14.77
CA SER A 244 -23.76 3.36 15.52
C SER A 244 -22.82 2.30 14.93
N THR A 245 -22.76 2.19 13.61
CA THR A 245 -21.90 1.24 12.90
C THR A 245 -20.42 1.62 13.02
N ILE A 246 -20.10 2.92 12.97
CA ILE A 246 -18.72 3.40 13.22
C ILE A 246 -18.28 3.09 14.66
N ARG A 247 -19.15 3.32 15.65
CA ARG A 247 -18.88 2.96 17.06
C ARG A 247 -18.69 1.46 17.23
N GLU A 248 -19.54 0.66 16.60
CA GLU A 248 -19.43 -0.79 16.66
C GLU A 248 -18.11 -1.29 16.07
N ALA A 249 -17.70 -0.76 14.92
CA ALA A 249 -16.41 -1.06 14.32
C ALA A 249 -15.24 -0.67 15.23
N ALA A 250 -15.23 0.55 15.78
CA ALA A 250 -14.19 1.00 16.70
C ALA A 250 -14.08 0.08 17.94
N ARG A 251 -15.23 -0.29 18.52
CA ARG A 251 -15.29 -1.24 19.64
C ARG A 251 -14.72 -2.60 19.25
N MET A 252 -15.13 -3.14 18.10
CA MET A 252 -14.67 -4.44 17.63
C MET A 252 -13.16 -4.45 17.36
N LEU A 253 -12.57 -3.37 16.87
CA LEU A 253 -11.14 -3.29 16.56
C LEU A 253 -10.24 -3.37 17.79
N THR A 254 -10.62 -2.78 18.93
CA THR A 254 -9.68 -2.66 20.06
C THR A 254 -10.28 -2.74 21.45
N ALA A 255 -11.61 -2.65 21.61
CA ALA A 255 -12.18 -2.70 22.95
C ALA A 255 -11.88 -4.06 23.61
N PRO A 256 -11.43 -4.07 24.87
CA PRO A 256 -11.14 -5.32 25.56
C PRO A 256 -12.36 -6.23 25.66
N ILE A 257 -12.18 -7.49 25.30
CA ILE A 257 -13.14 -8.58 25.52
C ILE A 257 -12.52 -9.47 26.59
N ASP A 258 -13.23 -9.65 27.71
CA ASP A 258 -12.76 -10.42 28.88
C ASP A 258 -11.37 -9.98 29.38
N GLY A 259 -11.12 -8.67 29.41
CA GLY A 259 -9.87 -8.08 29.87
C GLY A 259 -8.70 -8.17 28.88
N ARG A 260 -8.92 -8.73 27.69
CA ARG A 260 -7.90 -8.81 26.63
C ARG A 260 -8.33 -8.06 25.38
N ARG A 261 -7.39 -7.29 24.81
CA ARG A 261 -7.56 -6.66 23.50
C ARG A 261 -7.59 -7.70 22.38
N PRO A 262 -8.50 -7.58 21.39
CA PRO A 262 -8.49 -8.46 20.22
C PRO A 262 -7.21 -8.29 19.39
N LYS A 263 -6.73 -9.39 18.82
CA LYS A 263 -5.66 -9.37 17.81
C LYS A 263 -6.22 -8.85 16.50
N THR A 264 -6.01 -7.58 16.23
CA THR A 264 -6.58 -6.93 15.04
C THR A 264 -5.56 -6.83 13.92
N SER A 265 -5.93 -7.38 12.77
CA SER A 265 -5.18 -7.27 11.53
C SER A 265 -5.89 -6.36 10.52
N PHE A 266 -5.12 -5.78 9.62
CA PHE A 266 -5.57 -4.79 8.64
C PHE A 266 -5.22 -5.25 7.23
N ALA A 267 -6.21 -5.25 6.36
CA ALA A 267 -6.08 -5.53 4.94
C ALA A 267 -6.53 -4.31 4.16
N LEU A 268 -5.79 -3.91 3.13
CA LEU A 268 -6.27 -2.96 2.13
C LEU A 268 -5.98 -3.42 0.71
N GLU A 269 -6.61 -2.80 -0.29
CA GLU A 269 -6.28 -2.97 -1.72
C GLU A 269 -6.64 -1.70 -2.51
N LYS A 270 -6.44 -1.78 -3.83
CA LYS A 270 -6.73 -0.80 -4.89
C LYS A 270 -7.99 0.03 -4.69
N GLY A 271 -9.10 -0.54 -4.19
CA GLY A 271 -10.32 0.23 -3.94
C GLY A 271 -10.16 1.33 -2.90
N ASN A 272 -9.17 1.23 -2.00
CA ASN A 272 -8.86 2.24 -0.99
C ASN A 272 -7.85 3.28 -1.52
N TYR A 273 -6.78 2.89 -2.20
CA TYR A 273 -5.68 3.81 -2.52
C TYR A 273 -5.63 4.31 -3.98
N TRP A 274 -6.52 3.89 -4.87
CA TRP A 274 -6.57 4.44 -6.25
C TRP A 274 -7.33 5.76 -6.39
N SER A 275 -8.17 6.14 -5.42
CA SER A 275 -8.92 7.40 -5.41
C SER A 275 -8.13 8.53 -4.74
N ASN A 276 -7.68 8.31 -3.50
CA ASN A 276 -6.90 9.27 -2.71
C ASN A 276 -5.74 8.56 -2.01
N ASN A 277 -4.70 8.26 -2.79
CA ASN A 277 -3.61 7.37 -2.40
C ASN A 277 -2.98 7.73 -1.06
N TYR A 278 -2.47 8.95 -0.95
CA TYR A 278 -1.63 9.35 0.18
C TYR A 278 -2.41 9.42 1.49
N LEU A 279 -3.55 10.13 1.50
CA LEU A 279 -4.34 10.31 2.72
C LEU A 279 -4.98 9.01 3.20
N ASN A 280 -5.50 8.19 2.28
CA ASN A 280 -6.12 6.91 2.64
C ASN A 280 -5.07 5.93 3.22
N THR A 281 -3.89 5.84 2.62
CA THR A 281 -2.84 4.94 3.09
C THR A 281 -2.18 5.43 4.39
N THR A 282 -2.06 6.75 4.58
CA THR A 282 -1.56 7.35 5.83
C THR A 282 -2.55 7.12 6.99
N SER A 283 -3.83 7.42 6.77
CA SER A 283 -4.87 7.24 7.81
C SER A 283 -5.09 5.77 8.15
N TYR A 284 -5.01 4.88 7.16
CA TYR A 284 -4.99 3.43 7.38
C TYR A 284 -3.78 3.00 8.21
N ALA A 285 -2.58 3.49 7.90
CA ALA A 285 -1.37 3.17 8.65
C ALA A 285 -1.49 3.62 10.11
N ALA A 286 -1.99 4.85 10.35
CA ALA A 286 -2.23 5.38 11.68
C ALA A 286 -3.24 4.52 12.46
N LEU A 287 -4.38 4.16 11.86
CA LEU A 287 -5.37 3.30 12.49
C LEU A 287 -4.77 1.93 12.86
N ALA A 288 -4.02 1.32 11.94
CA ALA A 288 -3.36 0.04 12.18
C ALA A 288 -2.33 0.13 13.32
N LEU A 289 -1.50 1.19 13.36
CA LEU A 289 -0.51 1.41 14.43
C LEU A 289 -1.16 1.60 15.81
N ILE A 290 -2.22 2.39 15.88
CA ILE A 290 -2.95 2.65 17.14
C ILE A 290 -3.62 1.38 17.67
N CYS A 291 -4.01 0.47 16.78
CA CYS A 291 -4.51 -0.85 17.14
C CYS A 291 -3.39 -1.88 17.43
N GLY A 292 -2.12 -1.49 17.29
CA GLY A 292 -0.96 -2.34 17.56
C GLY A 292 -0.61 -3.32 16.43
N ALA A 293 -1.06 -3.10 15.20
CA ALA A 293 -0.76 -3.96 14.05
C ALA A 293 0.65 -3.70 13.50
N GLY A 294 1.68 -4.10 14.26
CA GLY A 294 3.10 -3.82 13.99
C GLY A 294 3.98 -5.05 13.77
N ASN A 295 3.48 -6.07 13.07
CA ASN A 295 4.18 -7.35 12.80
C ASN A 295 4.21 -8.32 13.99
N ARG A 296 3.10 -8.44 14.72
CA ARG A 296 2.91 -9.49 15.75
C ARG A 296 1.95 -10.56 15.22
N PRO A 297 2.02 -11.82 15.69
CA PRO A 297 1.15 -12.88 15.20
C PRO A 297 -0.35 -12.56 15.35
N GLY A 298 -1.06 -12.43 14.23
CA GLY A 298 -2.48 -12.02 14.19
C GLY A 298 -2.73 -10.52 14.32
N GLN A 299 -1.68 -9.70 14.39
CA GLN A 299 -1.73 -8.23 14.44
C GLN A 299 -0.78 -7.67 13.39
N VAL A 300 -1.17 -7.88 12.14
CA VAL A 300 -0.45 -7.44 10.96
C VAL A 300 -1.30 -6.47 10.17
N ARG A 301 -0.65 -5.68 9.35
CA ARG A 301 -1.29 -4.94 8.26
C ARG A 301 -0.73 -5.48 6.95
N ARG A 302 -1.45 -5.40 5.85
CA ARG A 302 -0.90 -5.71 4.53
C ARG A 302 -1.78 -5.14 3.43
N ALA A 303 -1.17 -4.60 2.36
CA ALA A 303 -1.90 -4.51 1.11
C ALA A 303 -2.04 -5.93 0.55
N LEU A 304 -3.28 -6.38 0.37
CA LEU A 304 -3.51 -7.62 -0.35
C LEU A 304 -2.97 -7.44 -1.77
N GLU A 305 -2.56 -8.54 -2.39
CA GLU A 305 -1.95 -8.48 -3.71
C GLU A 305 -2.76 -9.36 -4.66
N ALA A 306 -3.02 -8.86 -5.87
CA ALA A 306 -3.78 -9.59 -6.88
C ALA A 306 -2.89 -10.44 -7.82
N THR A 307 -1.58 -10.20 -7.85
CA THR A 307 -0.65 -10.87 -8.76
C THR A 307 0.31 -11.79 -8.00
N SER A 308 0.82 -12.82 -8.68
CA SER A 308 1.63 -13.86 -8.04
C SER A 308 3.08 -13.45 -7.75
N ALA A 309 3.55 -12.29 -8.22
CA ALA A 309 4.98 -11.93 -8.22
C ALA A 309 5.31 -10.46 -7.94
N ALA A 310 4.37 -9.59 -7.55
CA ALA A 310 4.68 -8.18 -7.24
C ALA A 310 5.19 -7.96 -5.80
N GLY A 311 5.01 -8.92 -4.89
CA GLY A 311 5.51 -8.87 -3.51
C GLY A 311 7.05 -8.76 -3.35
N SER A 312 7.83 -8.93 -4.42
CA SER A 312 9.30 -8.80 -4.41
C SER A 312 9.81 -7.38 -4.71
N ALA A 313 8.94 -6.41 -4.99
CA ALA A 313 9.36 -5.10 -5.52
C ALA A 313 9.89 -4.10 -4.48
N VAL A 314 9.83 -4.40 -3.17
CA VAL A 314 10.30 -3.49 -2.09
C VAL A 314 11.60 -4.00 -1.47
N ARG A 315 12.65 -4.15 -2.29
CA ARG A 315 14.02 -4.04 -1.78
C ARG A 315 14.66 -2.85 -2.45
N HIS A 316 15.21 -1.94 -1.66
CA HIS A 316 16.04 -0.86 -2.13
C HIS A 316 16.98 -1.38 -3.22
N THR A 317 16.92 -0.74 -4.39
CA THR A 317 17.98 -0.84 -5.39
C THR A 317 19.30 -0.57 -4.66
N PRO A 318 20.26 -1.51 -4.65
CA PRO A 318 21.60 -1.24 -4.18
C PRO A 318 22.09 0.00 -4.93
N GLY A 319 22.66 0.94 -4.17
CA GLY A 319 22.88 2.32 -4.60
C GLY A 319 23.37 2.45 -6.04
N THR A 320 22.85 3.46 -6.72
CA THR A 320 23.47 4.05 -7.90
C THR A 320 24.81 4.69 -7.50
N SER A 321 25.79 3.90 -7.07
CA SER A 321 27.17 4.26 -7.35
C SER A 321 27.29 4.19 -8.86
N ARG A 322 27.46 5.35 -9.50
CA ARG A 322 27.78 5.46 -10.92
C ARG A 322 28.75 4.34 -11.30
N PRO A 323 28.55 3.62 -12.40
CA PRO A 323 29.61 2.78 -12.93
C PRO A 323 30.80 3.71 -13.17
N THR A 324 31.84 3.56 -12.37
CA THR A 324 33.14 4.14 -12.64
C THR A 324 33.53 3.76 -14.06
N ASN A 325 33.57 4.76 -14.94
CA ASN A 325 34.27 4.79 -16.22
C ASN A 325 34.43 3.43 -16.93
N PHE A 326 33.44 3.04 -17.74
CA PHE A 326 33.76 2.25 -18.93
C PHE A 326 34.49 3.18 -19.90
N ARG A 327 35.82 3.26 -19.78
CA ARG A 327 36.66 3.72 -20.89
C ARG A 327 36.53 2.68 -21.98
N ALA A 328 35.71 2.97 -22.98
CA ALA A 328 35.85 2.34 -24.28
C ALA A 328 37.23 2.73 -24.80
N ASP A 329 38.16 1.78 -24.78
CA ASP A 329 39.46 1.92 -25.41
C ASP A 329 39.20 1.96 -26.92
N ALA A 330 39.11 3.17 -27.48
CA ALA A 330 39.09 3.39 -28.92
C ALA A 330 40.49 3.08 -29.45
N GLY A 331 40.78 1.79 -29.57
CA GLY A 331 41.93 1.28 -30.29
C GLY A 331 41.81 1.64 -31.76
N ARG A 332 42.51 2.71 -32.16
CA ARG A 332 42.90 2.96 -33.55
C ARG A 332 43.64 1.74 -34.07
N ARG A 333 43.07 1.04 -35.06
CA ARG A 333 43.74 0.56 -36.27
C ARG A 333 42.73 0.50 -37.40
#